data_AF-A0A2I0R6R6-F1
#
_entry.id   AF-A0A2I0R6R6-F1
#
_cell.length_a   1.000
_cell.length_b   1.000
_cell.length_c   1.000
_cell.angle_alpha   90.00
_cell.angle_beta   90.00
_cell.angle_gamma   90.00
#
_symmetry.space_group_name_H-M   'P 1'
#
loop_
_entity.id
_entity.type
_entity.pdbx_description
1 polymer ?
#
loop_
_entity_poly.entity_id
_entity_poly.type
_entity_poly.pdbx_seq_one_letter_code
_entity_poly.pdbx_strand_id
1 'polypeptide(L)'
;MPFSDYIANWIFTDENDQLASQEHQDQIFPLTKEAANFLWDYEMKVGIEISEKYFRSVSTFNSEFSDQQTIKKYLYNLGIPFDQKIFITQQPDTAFVLTYKMVIIYSHNLFFAHDQSVWNKTLSWLPD
;
A
#
# COMPACT_ATOMS: atom_id res chain seq x y z
N MET A 1 4.92 -11.34 16.08
CA MET A 1 4.00 -10.47 16.84
C MET A 1 2.62 -10.65 16.22
N PRO A 2 1.57 -10.92 16.99
CA PRO A 2 0.20 -10.96 16.48
C PRO A 2 -0.14 -9.63 15.78
N PHE A 3 -0.93 -9.68 14.71
CA PHE A 3 -1.32 -8.48 13.95
C PHE A 3 -2.03 -7.43 14.80
N SER A 4 -2.85 -7.88 15.76
CA SER A 4 -3.54 -7.04 16.73
C SER A 4 -2.60 -6.19 17.58
N ASP A 5 -1.37 -6.65 17.82
CA ASP A 5 -0.42 -5.99 18.72
C ASP A 5 0.51 -5.03 17.96
N TYR A 6 0.34 -4.92 16.64
CA TYR A 6 1.13 -4.03 15.80
C TYR A 6 0.64 -2.58 15.94
N ILE A 7 1.57 -1.66 16.16
CA ILE A 7 1.27 -0.25 16.49
C ILE A 7 0.46 0.49 15.42
N ALA A 8 0.50 0.02 14.18
CA ALA A 8 -0.22 0.60 13.05
C ALA A 8 -1.35 -0.30 12.53
N ASN A 9 -1.94 -1.15 13.37
CA ASN A 9 -3.07 -2.01 12.99
C ASN A 9 -4.30 -1.22 12.52
N TRP A 10 -4.47 0.02 12.97
CA TRP A 10 -5.54 0.94 12.58
C TRP A 10 -5.58 1.21 11.08
N ILE A 11 -4.45 1.05 10.37
CA ILE A 11 -4.40 1.15 8.91
C ILE A 11 -5.39 0.17 8.26
N PHE A 12 -5.60 -0.97 8.91
CA PHE A 12 -6.40 -2.07 8.37
C PHE A 12 -7.76 -2.20 9.08
N THR A 13 -8.33 -1.07 9.48
CA THR A 13 -9.75 -1.00 9.85
C THR A 13 -10.62 -0.75 8.61
N ASP A 14 -11.85 -1.22 8.67
CA ASP A 14 -12.87 -0.88 7.67
C ASP A 14 -13.49 0.50 7.96
N GLU A 15 -14.50 0.86 7.16
CA GLU A 15 -15.23 2.13 7.26
C GLU A 15 -15.99 2.34 8.58
N ASN A 16 -16.14 1.29 9.39
CA ASN A 16 -16.77 1.33 10.71
C ASN A 16 -15.72 1.17 11.84
N ASP A 17 -14.46 1.43 11.54
CA ASP A 17 -13.31 1.25 12.44
C ASP A 17 -13.16 -0.19 12.96
N GLN A 18 -13.72 -1.17 12.26
CA GLN A 18 -13.57 -2.58 12.64
C GLN A 18 -12.29 -3.16 12.05
N LEU A 19 -11.55 -3.86 12.89
CA LEU A 19 -10.31 -4.52 12.49
C LEU A 19 -10.55 -5.52 11.36
N ALA A 20 -9.56 -5.67 10.48
CA ALA A 20 -9.57 -6.61 9.37
C ALA A 20 -10.11 -8.00 9.75
N SER A 21 -10.94 -8.59 8.88
CA SER A 21 -11.36 -9.99 9.01
C SER A 21 -10.16 -10.92 9.00
N GLN A 22 -10.29 -12.14 9.53
CA GLN A 22 -9.18 -13.10 9.52
C GLN A 22 -8.66 -13.38 8.10
N GLU A 23 -9.56 -13.46 7.11
CA GLU A 23 -9.19 -13.63 5.69
C GLU A 23 -8.28 -12.50 5.18
N HIS A 24 -8.51 -11.27 5.64
CA HIS A 24 -7.69 -10.12 5.28
C HIS A 24 -6.37 -10.12 6.06
N GLN A 25 -6.40 -10.43 7.35
CA GLN A 25 -5.19 -10.53 8.19
C GLN A 25 -4.20 -11.57 7.64
N ASP A 26 -4.68 -12.69 7.10
CA ASP A 26 -3.86 -13.74 6.48
C ASP A 26 -3.16 -13.27 5.18
N GLN A 27 -3.48 -12.06 4.70
CA GLN A 27 -2.87 -11.43 3.53
C GLN A 27 -2.02 -10.20 3.89
N ILE A 28 -1.91 -9.86 5.18
CA ILE A 28 -1.16 -8.70 5.67
C ILE A 28 -0.05 -9.19 6.58
N PHE A 29 1.20 -8.95 6.18
CA PHE A 29 2.38 -9.43 6.88
C PHE A 29 3.22 -8.23 7.31
N PRO A 30 3.12 -7.80 8.59
CA PRO A 30 4.00 -6.77 9.12
C PRO A 30 5.45 -7.22 9.02
N LEU A 31 6.31 -6.33 8.54
CA LEU A 31 7.74 -6.58 8.46
C LEU A 31 8.41 -6.36 9.82
N THR A 32 9.57 -6.99 10.01
CA THR A 32 10.44 -6.67 11.13
C THR A 32 10.96 -5.24 10.99
N LYS A 33 11.37 -4.62 12.10
CA LYS A 33 11.97 -3.28 12.09
C LYS A 33 13.18 -3.20 11.16
N GLU A 34 14.01 -4.23 11.12
CA GLU A 34 15.18 -4.30 10.23
C GLU A 34 14.77 -4.26 8.76
N ALA A 35 13.78 -5.07 8.36
CA ALA A 35 13.28 -5.10 6.99
C ALA A 35 12.56 -3.80 6.60
N ALA A 36 11.81 -3.20 7.52
CA ALA A 36 11.18 -1.90 7.29
C ALA A 36 12.21 -0.79 7.06
N ASN A 37 13.26 -0.73 7.90
CA ASN A 37 14.33 0.26 7.74
C ASN A 37 15.07 0.07 6.42
N PHE A 38 15.32 -1.18 6.00
CA PHE A 38 15.93 -1.45 4.70
C PHE A 38 15.11 -0.89 3.53
N LEU A 39 13.78 -1.10 3.53
CA LEU A 39 12.90 -0.59 2.48
C LEU A 39 12.83 0.93 2.50
N TRP A 40 12.72 1.54 3.69
CA TRP A 40 12.73 2.99 3.85
C TRP A 40 14.01 3.61 3.30
N ASP A 41 15.18 3.08 3.70
CA ASP A 41 16.47 3.54 3.22
C ASP A 41 16.60 3.37 1.70
N TYR A 42 16.07 2.27 1.16
CA TYR A 42 16.07 2.03 -0.28
C TYR A 42 15.25 3.09 -1.01
N GLU A 43 14.02 3.35 -0.59
CA GLU A 43 13.15 4.38 -1.19
C GLU A 43 13.80 5.77 -1.17
N MET A 44 14.37 6.15 -0.03
CA MET A 44 15.06 7.44 0.12
C MET A 44 16.32 7.55 -0.76
N LYS A 45 17.04 6.44 -0.95
CA LYS A 45 18.27 6.41 -1.78
C LYS A 45 17.98 6.37 -3.27
N VAL A 46 16.95 5.64 -3.70
CA VAL A 46 16.54 5.61 -5.12
C VAL A 46 16.11 7.01 -5.55
N GLY A 47 15.53 7.80 -4.64
CA GLY A 47 15.20 9.20 -4.89
C GLY A 47 14.25 9.33 -6.08
N ILE A 48 13.21 8.50 -6.11
CA ILE A 48 12.28 8.47 -7.24
C ILE A 48 11.67 9.85 -7.44
N GLU A 49 12.05 10.50 -8.53
CA GLU A 49 11.30 11.62 -9.07
C GLU A 49 10.14 11.06 -9.90
N ILE A 50 8.95 11.01 -9.28
CA ILE A 50 7.73 10.62 -9.98
C ILE A 50 7.43 11.70 -11.02
N SER A 51 7.54 11.32 -12.30
CA SER A 51 7.27 12.18 -13.43
C SER A 51 6.52 11.38 -14.49
N GLU A 52 5.51 12.00 -15.11
CA GLU A 52 4.68 11.38 -16.14
C GLU A 52 5.51 10.74 -17.27
N LYS A 53 6.71 11.27 -17.56
CA LYS A 53 7.64 10.74 -18.57
C LYS A 53 8.08 9.29 -18.35
N TYR A 54 7.96 8.76 -17.13
CA TYR A 54 8.34 7.39 -16.79
C TYR A 54 7.17 6.40 -16.82
N PHE A 55 5.94 6.87 -17.07
CA PHE A 55 4.76 6.02 -17.10
C PHE A 55 4.26 5.83 -18.52
N ARG A 56 3.86 4.59 -18.86
CA ARG A 56 3.23 4.28 -20.16
C ARG A 56 1.85 4.94 -20.31
N SER A 57 1.16 5.13 -19.19
CA SER A 57 -0.16 5.74 -19.11
C SER A 57 -0.33 6.45 -17.78
N VAL A 58 -0.92 7.63 -17.81
CA VAL A 58 -1.29 8.41 -16.61
C VAL A 58 -2.79 8.65 -16.66
N SER A 59 -3.47 8.40 -15.54
CA SER A 59 -4.89 8.68 -15.38
C SER A 59 -5.13 9.31 -14.02
N THR A 60 -6.02 10.28 -13.96
CA THR A 60 -6.39 10.97 -12.73
C THR A 60 -7.83 10.66 -12.37
N PHE A 61 -8.06 10.38 -11.08
CA PHE A 61 -9.40 10.26 -10.50
C PHE A 61 -9.52 11.26 -9.36
N ASN A 62 -10.47 12.19 -9.47
CA ASN A 62 -10.71 13.15 -8.39
C ASN A 62 -11.52 12.48 -7.27
N SER A 63 -10.87 12.23 -6.15
CA SER A 63 -11.47 11.60 -4.97
C SER A 63 -12.00 12.59 -3.92
N GLU A 64 -11.92 13.91 -4.14
CA GLU A 64 -12.21 14.95 -3.13
C GLU A 64 -13.58 14.79 -2.46
N PHE A 65 -14.61 14.42 -3.24
CA PHE A 65 -15.97 14.20 -2.76
C PHE A 65 -16.45 12.75 -2.97
N SER A 66 -15.53 11.83 -3.27
CA SER A 66 -15.87 10.43 -3.49
C SER A 66 -15.88 9.68 -2.16
N ASP A 67 -16.90 8.87 -1.94
CA ASP A 67 -16.89 7.92 -0.83
C ASP A 67 -15.86 6.79 -1.03
N GLN A 68 -15.55 6.06 0.04
CA GLN A 68 -14.58 4.97 -0.01
C GLN A 68 -14.98 3.87 -0.99
N GLN A 69 -16.28 3.59 -1.15
CA GLN A 69 -16.77 2.54 -2.05
C GLN A 69 -16.51 2.90 -3.52
N THR A 70 -16.67 4.17 -3.87
CA THR A 70 -16.42 4.72 -5.20
C THR A 70 -14.93 4.66 -5.53
N ILE A 71 -14.07 5.05 -4.58
CA ILE A 71 -12.60 4.94 -4.72
C ILE A 71 -12.19 3.48 -4.91
N LYS A 72 -12.68 2.56 -4.07
CA LYS A 72 -12.40 1.11 -4.17
C LYS A 72 -12.81 0.55 -5.52
N LYS A 73 -14.00 0.91 -6.01
CA LYS A 73 -14.51 0.48 -7.32
C LYS A 73 -13.66 1.02 -8.47
N TYR A 74 -13.23 2.28 -8.39
CA TYR A 74 -12.31 2.85 -9.38
C TYR A 74 -11.00 2.07 -9.44
N LEU A 75 -10.34 1.86 -8.29
CA LEU A 75 -9.08 1.10 -8.20
C LEU A 75 -9.24 -0.35 -8.67
N TYR A 76 -10.36 -1.00 -8.35
CA TYR A 76 -10.69 -2.35 -8.83
C TYR A 76 -10.70 -2.43 -10.37
N ASN A 77 -11.30 -1.42 -11.02
CA ASN A 77 -11.43 -1.39 -12.47
C ASN A 77 -10.13 -1.09 -13.22
N LEU A 78 -9.04 -0.72 -12.53
CA LEU A 78 -7.73 -0.51 -13.15
C LEU A 78 -7.04 -1.82 -13.56
N GLY A 79 -7.61 -2.99 -13.21
CA GLY A 79 -7.07 -4.29 -13.62
C GLY A 79 -5.77 -4.67 -12.89
N ILE A 80 -5.58 -4.15 -11.66
CA ILE A 80 -4.43 -4.45 -10.81
C ILE A 80 -4.41 -5.94 -10.46
N PRO A 81 -3.25 -6.64 -10.48
CA PRO A 81 -3.17 -8.07 -10.18
C PRO A 81 -3.36 -8.34 -8.67
N PHE A 82 -4.59 -8.60 -8.24
CA PHE A 82 -4.95 -8.65 -6.82
C PHE A 82 -4.16 -9.63 -5.97
N ASP A 83 -3.80 -10.79 -6.51
CA ASP A 83 -3.08 -11.83 -5.76
C ASP A 83 -1.58 -11.55 -5.64
N GLN A 84 -1.06 -10.56 -6.37
CA GLN A 84 0.35 -10.21 -6.30
C GLN A 84 0.65 -9.55 -4.96
N LYS A 85 1.63 -10.13 -4.26
CA LYS A 85 2.22 -9.55 -3.04
C LYS A 85 3.16 -8.41 -3.40
N ILE A 86 3.01 -7.31 -2.68
CA ILE A 86 3.78 -6.07 -2.79
C ILE A 86 4.35 -5.68 -1.44
N PHE A 87 5.28 -4.73 -1.46
CA PHE A 87 5.79 -4.04 -0.28
C PHE A 87 5.23 -2.62 -0.23
N ILE A 88 4.89 -2.17 0.97
CA ILE A 88 4.55 -0.78 1.24
C ILE A 88 5.24 -0.34 2.52
N THR A 89 5.88 0.83 2.46
CA THR A 89 6.62 1.44 3.56
C THR A 89 5.81 2.63 4.07
N GLN A 90 5.46 2.64 5.36
CA GLN A 90 4.65 3.71 5.96
C GLN A 90 5.51 4.69 6.76
N GLN A 91 6.50 4.16 7.48
CA GLN A 91 7.47 4.90 8.29
C GLN A 91 8.79 4.13 8.32
N PRO A 92 9.92 4.72 8.81
CA PRO A 92 11.21 4.04 8.86
C PRO A 92 11.18 2.64 9.50
N ASP A 93 10.37 2.44 10.55
CA ASP A 93 10.27 1.17 11.26
C ASP A 93 8.97 0.40 10.99
N THR A 94 8.14 0.89 10.06
CA THR A 94 6.79 0.39 9.80
C THR A 94 6.59 0.12 8.31
N ALA A 95 6.55 -1.16 7.95
CA ALA A 95 6.33 -1.60 6.58
C ALA A 95 5.62 -2.96 6.55
N PHE A 96 5.02 -3.29 5.41
CA PHE A 96 4.22 -4.50 5.23
C PHE A 96 4.51 -5.20 3.92
N VAL A 97 4.38 -6.53 3.91
CA VAL A 97 4.03 -7.28 2.70
C VAL A 97 2.53 -7.48 2.70
N LEU A 98 1.86 -7.16 1.59
CA LEU A 98 0.43 -7.42 1.45
C LEU A 98 0.04 -7.60 -0.01
N THR A 99 -1.17 -8.09 -0.27
CA THR A 99 -1.69 -8.25 -1.64
C THR A 99 -2.25 -6.94 -2.16
N TYR A 100 -2.27 -6.74 -3.48
CA TYR A 100 -2.96 -5.58 -4.07
C TYR A 100 -4.46 -5.54 -3.68
N LYS A 101 -5.10 -6.70 -3.46
CA LYS A 101 -6.45 -6.77 -2.87
C LYS A 101 -6.53 -5.96 -1.58
N MET A 102 -5.55 -6.11 -0.67
CA MET A 102 -5.51 -5.38 0.60
C MET A 102 -5.19 -3.89 0.40
N VAL A 103 -4.33 -3.53 -0.56
CA VAL A 103 -4.09 -2.12 -0.92
C VAL A 103 -5.40 -1.41 -1.27
N ILE A 104 -6.23 -2.05 -2.08
CA ILE A 104 -7.50 -1.46 -2.55
C ILE A 104 -8.51 -1.38 -1.40
N ILE A 105 -8.68 -2.45 -0.63
CA ILE A 105 -9.65 -2.49 0.47
C ILE A 105 -9.33 -1.43 1.54
N TYR A 106 -8.05 -1.21 1.84
CA TYR A 106 -7.60 -0.31 2.90
C TYR A 106 -7.01 1.01 2.38
N SER A 107 -7.28 1.36 1.12
CA SER A 107 -6.67 2.52 0.45
C SER A 107 -6.89 3.84 1.20
N HIS A 108 -8.06 4.00 1.83
CA HIS A 108 -8.42 5.22 2.56
C HIS A 108 -7.47 5.53 3.74
N ASN A 109 -6.96 4.50 4.43
CA ASN A 109 -6.01 4.66 5.53
C ASN A 109 -4.56 4.57 5.04
N LEU A 110 -4.26 3.68 4.09
CA LEU A 110 -2.91 3.50 3.55
C LEU A 110 -2.35 4.76 2.87
N PHE A 111 -3.22 5.58 2.28
CA PHE A 111 -2.86 6.79 1.53
C PHE A 111 -3.37 8.08 2.21
N PHE A 112 -3.65 8.06 3.51
CA PHE A 112 -4.36 9.15 4.20
C PHE A 112 -3.62 10.49 4.22
N ALA A 113 -2.28 10.49 4.38
CA ALA A 113 -1.54 11.71 4.73
C ALA A 113 -0.48 12.14 3.70
N HIS A 114 0.15 11.19 3.01
CA HIS A 114 1.35 11.45 2.23
C HIS A 114 1.36 10.61 0.94
N ASP A 115 2.19 11.03 -0.01
CA ASP A 115 2.54 10.20 -1.15
C ASP A 115 3.17 8.89 -0.64
N GLN A 116 2.73 7.77 -1.21
CA GLN A 116 3.19 6.44 -0.84
C GLN A 116 3.59 5.68 -2.09
N SER A 117 4.70 4.96 -2.01
CA SER A 117 5.14 4.06 -3.06
C SER A 117 4.74 2.63 -2.73
N VAL A 118 4.34 1.89 -3.77
CA VAL A 118 4.04 0.46 -3.68
C VAL A 118 5.00 -0.27 -4.58
N TRP A 119 5.76 -1.21 -4.01
CA TRP A 119 6.80 -1.94 -4.73
C TRP A 119 6.40 -3.37 -4.98
N ASN A 120 6.69 -3.86 -6.18
CA ASN A 120 6.70 -5.30 -6.40
C ASN A 120 7.90 -5.95 -5.67
N LYS A 121 7.96 -7.28 -5.70
CA LYS A 121 9.04 -8.02 -5.02
C LYS A 121 10.43 -7.79 -5.60
N THR A 122 10.55 -7.29 -6.82
CA THR A 122 11.85 -7.09 -7.46
C THR A 122 12.51 -5.79 -7.02
N LEU A 123 11.73 -4.87 -6.39
CA LEU A 123 12.15 -3.51 -6.06
C LEU A 123 12.66 -2.73 -7.27
N SER A 124 12.40 -3.22 -8.48
CA SER A 124 12.89 -2.63 -9.73
C SER A 124 11.99 -1.46 -10.09
N TRP A 125 12.56 -0.26 -10.12
CA TRP A 125 11.88 0.95 -10.58
C TRP A 125 11.85 1.05 -12.11
N LEU A 126 12.90 0.57 -12.79
CA LEU A 126 12.99 0.58 -14.24
C LEU A 126 12.49 -0.75 -14.81
N PRO A 127 11.72 -0.75 -15.90
CA PRO A 127 11.49 -1.96 -16.68
C PRO A 127 12.82 -2.40 -17.33
N ASP A 128 13.03 -3.71 -17.42
CA ASP A 128 14.07 -4.32 -18.26
C ASP A 128 13.89 -3.95 -19.75
#